data_AF-A0A380BMA8-F1
#
_entry.id   AF-A0A380BMA8-F1
#
_cell.length_a   1.000
_cell.length_b   1.000
_cell.length_c   1.000
_cell.angle_alpha   90.00
_cell.angle_beta   90.00
_cell.angle_gamma   90.00
#
_symmetry.space_group_name_H-M   'P 1'
#
loop_
_entity.id
_entity.type
_entity.pdbx_description
1 polymer ?
#
loop_
_entity_poly.entity_id
_entity_poly.type
_entity_poly.pdbx_seq_one_letter_code
_entity_poly.pdbx_strand_id
1 'polypeptide(L)'
;MKKVFLWILVVIIVLVSGVWGYLAVRQSASGDAQIHVQSRAVIRISVDRMLTSLAKNALIHPGTYFGGEKGPKKDSLVRIKIWESGWNIPANVYLFSLRNDPHTYYTIQSLKDKEAFAKFFESELCAGTSRT
;
A
#
# COMPACT_ATOMS: atom_id res chain seq x y z
N MET A 1 -17.94 37.12 -1.31
CA MET A 1 -16.94 36.29 -2.02
C MET A 1 -15.68 36.02 -1.19
N LYS A 2 -14.94 37.04 -0.71
CA LYS A 2 -13.69 36.85 0.09
C LYS A 2 -13.85 35.99 1.36
N LYS A 3 -14.95 36.15 2.11
CA LYS A 3 -15.24 35.33 3.32
C LYS A 3 -15.46 33.85 2.99
N VAL A 4 -16.16 33.54 1.89
CA VAL A 4 -16.41 32.15 1.45
C VAL A 4 -15.11 31.49 0.99
N PHE A 5 -14.27 32.22 0.26
CA PHE A 5 -12.95 31.74 -0.13
C PHE A 5 -12.06 31.43 1.09
N LEU A 6 -12.11 32.28 2.12
CA LEU A 6 -11.37 32.07 3.37
C LEU A 6 -11.87 30.82 4.11
N TRP A 7 -13.19 30.59 4.16
CA TRP A 7 -13.75 29.37 4.72
C TRP A 7 -13.30 28.11 3.97
N ILE A 8 -13.30 28.15 2.62
CA ILE A 8 -12.81 27.03 1.80
C ILE A 8 -11.33 26.74 2.08
N LEU A 9 -10.51 27.79 2.17
CA LEU A 9 -9.09 27.64 2.47
C LEU A 9 -8.86 27.00 3.85
N VAL A 10 -9.62 27.42 4.87
CA VAL A 10 -9.56 26.82 6.21
C VAL A 10 -9.93 25.35 6.17
N VAL A 11 -11.00 24.97 5.46
CA VAL A 11 -11.40 23.56 5.32
C VAL A 11 -10.30 22.73 4.64
N ILE A 12 -9.67 23.27 3.59
CA ILE A 12 -8.56 22.59 2.90
C ILE A 12 -7.38 22.40 3.86
N ILE A 13 -7.00 23.42 4.62
CA ILE A 13 -5.89 23.34 5.59
C ILE A 13 -6.18 22.28 6.66
N VAL A 14 -7.40 22.25 7.18
CA VAL A 14 -7.82 21.25 8.18
C VAL A 14 -7.75 19.84 7.60
N LEU A 15 -8.24 19.63 6.37
CA LEU A 15 -8.18 18.33 5.69
C LEU A 15 -6.73 17.88 5.47
N VAL A 16 -5.87 18.76 4.95
CA VAL A 16 -4.45 18.46 4.71
C VAL A 16 -3.75 18.09 6.02
N SER A 17 -4.00 18.84 7.08
CA SER A 17 -3.40 18.59 8.40
C SER A 17 -3.88 17.27 9.00
N GLY A 18 -5.18 16.96 8.86
CA GLY A 18 -5.75 15.70 9.34
C GLY A 18 -5.17 14.49 8.61
N VAL A 19 -5.06 14.57 7.28
CA VAL A 19 -4.43 13.50 6.46
C VAL A 19 -2.97 13.34 6.85
N TRP A 20 -2.22 14.43 7.03
CA TRP A 20 -0.81 14.36 7.39
C TRP A 20 -0.61 13.74 8.78
N GLY A 21 -1.42 14.14 9.77
CA GLY A 21 -1.39 13.56 11.11
C GLY A 21 -1.69 12.06 11.11
N TYR A 22 -2.71 11.63 10.36
CA TYR A 22 -3.04 10.21 10.20
C TYR A 22 -1.89 9.40 9.59
N LEU A 23 -1.25 9.91 8.53
CA LEU A 23 -0.11 9.27 7.89
C LEU A 23 1.10 9.20 8.84
N ALA A 24 1.34 10.24 9.64
CA ALA A 24 2.42 10.26 10.62
C ALA A 24 2.22 9.17 11.69
N VAL A 25 0.99 9.02 12.22
CA VAL A 25 0.66 7.96 13.18
C VAL A 25 0.86 6.57 12.57
N ARG A 26 0.38 6.35 11.33
CA ARG A 26 0.59 5.08 10.62
C ARG A 26 2.07 4.79 10.37
N GLN A 27 2.86 5.81 10.05
CA GLN A 27 4.29 5.67 9.83
C GLN A 27 5.01 5.25 11.11
N SER A 28 4.69 5.86 12.25
CA SER A 28 5.24 5.47 13.56
C SER A 28 4.83 4.05 13.94
N ALA A 29 3.56 3.69 13.79
CA ALA A 29 3.08 2.34 14.09
C ALA A 29 3.75 1.26 13.23
N SER A 30 4.05 1.55 11.97
CA SER A 30 4.80 0.63 11.11
C SER A 30 6.29 0.53 11.44
N GLY A 31 6.85 1.45 12.24
CA GLY A 31 8.24 1.39 12.68
C GLY A 31 8.53 0.22 13.62
N ASP A 32 7.51 -0.24 14.35
CA ASP A 32 7.56 -1.38 15.27
C ASP A 32 7.39 -2.73 14.55
N ALA A 33 7.79 -2.79 13.27
CA ALA A 33 7.74 -4.04 12.53
C ALA A 33 8.70 -5.03 13.17
N GLN A 34 8.17 -6.21 13.55
CA GLN A 34 8.93 -7.29 14.14
C GLN A 34 9.98 -7.81 13.14
N ILE A 35 11.21 -7.30 13.22
CA ILE A 35 12.35 -7.77 12.42
C ILE A 35 13.12 -8.79 13.25
N HIS A 36 13.43 -9.94 12.67
CA HIS A 36 14.15 -10.99 13.38
C HIS A 36 15.57 -10.54 13.76
N VAL A 37 16.00 -10.82 15.00
CA VAL A 37 17.30 -10.39 15.56
C VAL A 37 18.50 -10.91 14.76
N GLN A 38 18.35 -12.07 14.11
CA GLN A 38 19.39 -12.67 13.26
C GLN A 38 19.34 -12.22 11.79
N SER A 39 18.64 -11.12 11.50
CA SER A 39 18.57 -10.57 10.14
C SER A 39 19.95 -10.11 9.66
N ARG A 40 20.29 -10.47 8.41
CA ARG A 40 21.54 -10.07 7.76
C ARG A 40 21.38 -8.79 6.95
N ALA A 41 20.23 -8.64 6.28
CA ALA A 41 19.85 -7.45 5.54
C ALA A 41 18.38 -7.12 5.81
N VAL A 42 18.06 -5.83 5.82
CA VAL A 42 16.70 -5.33 5.99
C VAL A 42 16.43 -4.31 4.88
N ILE A 43 15.37 -4.54 4.12
CA ILE A 43 14.86 -3.65 3.09
C ILE A 43 13.54 -3.07 3.59
N ARG A 44 13.43 -1.74 3.60
CA ARG A 44 12.20 -1.04 3.95
C ARG A 44 11.52 -0.51 2.69
N ILE A 45 10.28 -0.92 2.45
CA ILE A 45 9.43 -0.40 1.39
C ILE A 45 8.37 0.52 2.01
N SER A 46 8.46 1.82 1.72
CA SER A 46 7.46 2.80 2.16
C SER A 46 6.26 2.84 1.23
N VAL A 47 5.24 2.03 1.53
CA VAL A 47 4.00 1.91 0.73
C VAL A 47 3.31 3.27 0.58
N ASP A 48 3.16 4.03 1.65
CA ASP A 48 2.50 5.33 1.61
C ASP A 48 3.26 6.34 0.72
N ARG A 49 4.60 6.32 0.75
CA ARG A 49 5.42 7.16 -0.13
C ARG A 49 5.31 6.74 -1.59
N MET A 50 5.26 5.43 -1.84
CA MET A 50 5.05 4.90 -3.19
C MET A 50 3.69 5.34 -3.74
N LEU A 51 2.61 5.17 -2.96
CA LEU A 51 1.26 5.56 -3.35
C LEU A 51 1.14 7.08 -3.56
N THR A 52 1.70 7.89 -2.66
CA THR A 52 1.68 9.35 -2.81
C THR A 52 2.51 9.81 -3.99
N SER A 53 3.65 9.19 -4.28
CA SER A 53 4.44 9.46 -5.49
C SER A 53 3.66 9.11 -6.75
N LEU A 54 2.98 7.97 -6.76
CA LEU A 54 2.17 7.53 -7.89
C LEU A 54 0.98 8.48 -8.12
N ALA A 55 0.31 8.91 -7.05
CA ALA A 55 -0.78 9.89 -7.12
C ALA A 55 -0.30 11.25 -7.62
N LYS A 56 0.83 11.76 -7.10
CA LYS A 56 1.44 13.00 -7.60
C LYS A 56 1.80 12.89 -9.08
N ASN A 57 2.39 11.78 -9.48
CA ASN A 57 2.76 11.53 -10.87
C ASN A 57 1.52 11.51 -11.78
N ALA A 58 0.43 10.85 -11.34
CA ALA A 58 -0.83 10.81 -12.06
C ALA A 58 -1.51 12.19 -12.20
N LEU A 59 -1.37 13.05 -11.18
CA LEU A 59 -1.85 14.43 -11.24
C LEU A 59 -1.04 15.31 -12.21
N ILE A 60 0.28 15.13 -12.24
CA ILE A 60 1.18 15.91 -13.12
C ILE A 60 1.07 15.44 -14.58
N HIS A 61 0.90 14.13 -14.79
CA HIS A 61 0.82 13.51 -16.11
C HIS A 61 -0.51 12.80 -16.34
N PRO A 62 -1.66 13.52 -16.35
CA PRO A 62 -2.98 12.89 -16.43
C PRO A 62 -3.19 12.14 -17.74
N GLY A 63 -2.55 12.56 -18.84
CA GLY A 63 -2.64 11.88 -20.14
C GLY A 63 -2.12 10.44 -20.11
N THR A 64 -1.12 10.12 -19.29
CA THR A 64 -0.54 8.77 -19.19
C THR A 64 -1.44 7.81 -18.41
N TYR A 65 -2.25 8.33 -17.48
CA TYR A 65 -3.09 7.53 -16.59
C TYR A 65 -4.58 7.53 -16.98
N PHE A 66 -5.07 8.61 -17.58
CA PHE A 66 -6.48 8.82 -17.94
C PHE A 66 -6.69 9.06 -19.44
N GLY A 67 -5.63 9.32 -20.21
CA GLY A 67 -5.68 9.60 -21.64
C GLY A 67 -5.53 8.36 -22.52
N GLY A 68 -6.66 7.76 -22.87
CA GLY A 68 -7.06 7.58 -24.27
C GLY A 68 -6.29 6.67 -25.24
N GLU A 69 -5.10 6.15 -24.95
CA GLU A 69 -4.50 5.12 -25.81
C GLU A 69 -4.59 3.75 -25.14
N LYS A 70 -5.27 2.83 -25.82
CA LYS A 70 -5.37 1.42 -25.47
C LYS A 70 -3.97 0.81 -25.52
N GLY A 71 -3.18 1.03 -24.47
CA GLY A 71 -2.03 0.19 -24.14
C GLY A 71 -2.47 -1.28 -24.10
N PRO A 72 -1.53 -2.22 -24.33
CA PRO A 72 -1.84 -3.61 -24.63
C PRO A 72 -2.89 -4.14 -23.67
N LYS A 73 -3.96 -4.72 -24.25
CA LYS A 73 -5.15 -5.29 -23.61
C LYS A 73 -4.96 -5.35 -22.11
N LYS A 74 -5.64 -4.45 -21.38
CA LYS A 74 -5.86 -4.48 -19.93
C LYS A 74 -5.64 -5.90 -19.46
N ASP A 75 -4.41 -6.18 -18.98
CA ASP A 75 -4.11 -7.50 -18.45
C ASP A 75 -5.24 -7.73 -17.47
N SER A 76 -5.94 -8.84 -17.63
CA SER A 76 -7.00 -9.25 -16.73
C SER A 76 -6.39 -9.62 -15.38
N LEU A 77 -5.59 -8.71 -14.81
CA LEU A 77 -5.44 -8.54 -13.38
C LEU A 77 -6.86 -8.43 -12.88
N VAL A 78 -7.35 -9.57 -12.41
CA VAL A 78 -8.50 -9.68 -11.54
C VAL A 78 -8.43 -8.47 -10.62
N ARG A 79 -9.54 -7.73 -10.53
CA ARG A 79 -9.57 -6.53 -9.70
C ARG A 79 -9.53 -7.02 -8.24
N ILE A 80 -8.32 -7.33 -7.77
CA ILE A 80 -8.06 -7.83 -6.43
C ILE A 80 -8.53 -6.73 -5.50
N LYS A 81 -9.62 -7.01 -4.78
CA LYS A 81 -10.14 -6.08 -3.79
C LYS A 81 -9.31 -6.22 -2.53
N ILE A 82 -8.11 -5.65 -2.56
CA ILE A 82 -7.15 -5.72 -1.44
C ILE A 82 -7.78 -5.19 -0.15
N TRP A 83 -8.71 -4.22 -0.24
CA TRP A 83 -9.46 -3.72 0.91
C TRP A 83 -10.41 -4.74 1.56
N GLU A 84 -10.91 -5.72 0.79
CA GLU A 84 -11.76 -6.81 1.27
C GLU A 84 -10.94 -8.06 1.66
N SER A 85 -9.61 -8.04 1.46
CA SER A 85 -8.74 -9.18 1.70
C SER A 85 -8.47 -9.51 3.17
N GLY A 86 -8.94 -8.71 4.13
CA GLY A 86 -8.58 -8.87 5.55
C GLY A 86 -7.13 -8.51 5.89
N TRP A 87 -6.31 -8.16 4.90
CA TRP A 87 -4.94 -7.70 5.09
C TRP A 87 -4.90 -6.24 5.55
N ASN A 88 -4.17 -5.96 6.63
CA ASN A 88 -3.91 -4.60 7.08
C ASN A 88 -2.66 -4.05 6.38
N ILE A 89 -2.82 -3.30 5.28
CA ILE A 89 -1.69 -2.76 4.51
C ILE A 89 -0.93 -1.72 5.37
N PRO A 90 0.31 -2.01 5.79
CA PRO A 90 1.06 -1.10 6.64
C PRO A 90 1.64 0.07 5.82
N ALA A 91 1.97 1.17 6.50
CA ALA A 91 2.66 2.30 5.86
C ALA A 91 4.07 1.93 5.36
N ASN A 92 4.69 0.93 5.99
CA ASN A 92 5.98 0.38 5.61
C ASN A 92 5.92 -1.15 5.66
N VAL A 93 6.42 -1.80 4.62
CA VAL A 93 6.67 -3.24 4.59
C VAL A 93 8.18 -3.45 4.77
N TYR A 94 8.56 -4.31 5.70
CA TYR A 94 9.95 -4.68 5.91
C TYR A 94 10.18 -6.08 5.38
N LEU A 95 11.20 -6.20 4.54
CA LEU A 95 11.73 -7.47 4.10
C LEU A 95 13.07 -7.69 4.78
N PHE A 96 13.30 -8.88 5.30
CA PHE A 96 14.56 -9.23 5.93
C PHE A 96 15.04 -10.60 5.46
N SER A 97 16.36 -10.76 5.31
CA SER A 97 16.97 -12.06 5.05
C SER A 97 17.60 -12.62 6.32
N LEU A 98 17.58 -13.94 6.45
CA LEU A 98 18.21 -14.64 7.58
C LEU A 98 19.67 -14.94 7.25
N ARG A 99 20.52 -15.04 8.28
CA ARG A 99 21.96 -15.32 8.07
C ARG A 99 22.22 -16.64 7.33
N ASN A 100 21.37 -17.65 7.55
CA ASN A 100 21.47 -18.97 6.92
C ASN A 100 20.83 -19.03 5.53
N ASP A 101 20.00 -18.04 5.18
CA ASP A 101 19.38 -17.92 3.86
C ASP A 101 19.43 -16.47 3.38
N PRO A 102 20.59 -16.03 2.86
CA PRO A 102 20.82 -14.63 2.51
C PRO A 102 20.10 -14.20 1.22
N HIS A 103 19.63 -15.15 0.40
CA HIS A 103 18.97 -14.89 -0.88
C HIS A 103 17.44 -14.92 -0.79
N THR A 104 16.89 -15.42 0.31
CA THR A 104 15.46 -15.37 0.60
C THR A 104 15.12 -14.17 1.49
N TYR A 105 14.05 -13.47 1.11
CA TYR A 105 13.52 -12.34 1.88
C TYR A 105 12.17 -12.69 2.47
N TYR A 106 12.05 -12.48 3.78
CA TYR A 106 10.85 -12.72 4.55
C TYR A 106 10.22 -11.39 4.98
N THR A 107 8.90 -11.40 5.18
CA THR A 107 8.20 -10.26 5.75
C THR A 107 7.17 -10.74 6.75
N ILE A 108 6.99 -9.98 7.82
CA ILE A 108 5.97 -10.24 8.85
C ILE A 108 4.91 -9.16 8.71
N GLN A 109 3.66 -9.58 8.55
CA GLN A 109 2.54 -8.69 8.29
C GLN A 109 1.37 -8.99 9.21
N SER A 110 0.79 -7.95 9.79
CA SER A 110 -0.40 -8.07 10.63
C SER A 110 -1.65 -8.21 9.76
N LEU A 111 -2.51 -9.15 10.15
CA LEU A 111 -3.82 -9.33 9.54
C LEU A 111 -4.87 -8.60 10.39
N LYS A 112 -5.79 -7.90 9.73
CA LYS A 112 -6.94 -7.29 10.39
C LYS A 112 -7.99 -8.34 10.72
N ASP A 113 -8.22 -9.25 9.79
CA ASP A 113 -9.16 -10.35 9.90
C ASP A 113 -8.55 -11.60 9.28
N LYS A 114 -8.33 -12.62 10.11
CA LYS A 114 -7.71 -13.88 9.69
C LYS A 114 -8.63 -14.70 8.79
N GLU A 115 -9.93 -14.68 9.04
CA GLU A 115 -10.91 -15.46 8.26
C GLU A 115 -11.13 -14.85 6.88
N ALA A 116 -11.24 -13.53 6.81
CA ALA A 116 -11.32 -12.82 5.54
C ALA A 116 -10.04 -13.02 4.71
N PHE A 117 -8.87 -13.00 5.35
CA PHE A 117 -7.61 -13.28 4.68
C PHE A 117 -7.48 -14.72 4.19
N ALA A 118 -7.91 -15.71 4.99
CA ALA A 118 -7.90 -17.11 4.56
C ALA A 118 -8.80 -17.32 3.33
N LYS A 119 -10.02 -16.78 3.35
CA LYS A 119 -10.95 -16.85 2.20
C LYS A 119 -10.36 -16.19 0.95
N PHE A 120 -9.76 -15.01 1.12
CA PHE A 120 -9.08 -14.30 0.05
C PHE A 120 -7.91 -15.11 -0.53
N PHE A 121 -7.11 -15.73 0.35
CA PHE A 121 -5.97 -16.56 -0.04
C PHE A 121 -6.43 -17.78 -0.86
N GLU A 122 -7.47 -18.47 -0.41
CA GLU A 122 -8.04 -19.60 -1.14
C GLU A 122 -8.62 -19.19 -2.50
N SER A 123 -9.37 -18.08 -2.56
CA SER A 123 -10.07 -17.67 -3.77
C SER A 123 -9.16 -17.08 -4.85
N GLU A 124 -8.12 -16.34 -4.48
CA GLU A 124 -7.29 -15.58 -5.42
C GLU A 124 -5.89 -16.19 -5.62
N LEU A 125 -5.31 -16.79 -4.58
CA LEU A 125 -3.93 -17.30 -4.62
C LEU A 125 -3.86 -18.81 -4.89
N CYS A 126 -4.82 -19.61 -4.38
CA CYS A 126 -4.86 -21.06 -4.65
C CYS A 126 -5.64 -21.42 -5.92
N ALA A 127 -6.70 -20.69 -6.27
CA ALA A 127 -7.48 -20.97 -7.48
C ALA A 127 -6.73 -20.67 -8.79
N GLY A 128 -5.64 -19.88 -8.74
CA GLY A 128 -4.78 -19.58 -9.88
C GLY A 128 -3.90 -20.75 -10.35
N THR A 129 -3.65 -21.74 -9.49
CA THR A 129 -2.76 -22.88 -9.80
C THR A 129 -3.45 -23.97 -10.64
N SER A 130 -4.78 -23.90 -10.83
CA SER A 130 -5.54 -24.87 -11.63
C SER A 130 -5.83 -24.42 -13.07
N ARG A 131 -5.27 -23.30 -13.52
CA ARG A 131 -5.43 -22.78 -14.90
C ARG A 131 -4.07 -22.59 -15.59
N THR A 132 -3.35 -23.70 -15.75
CA THR A 132 -2.26 -23.86 -16.73
C THR A 132 -2.40 -25.22 -17.38
#